data_AF-A0A662VHE0-F1
#
_entry.id   AF-A0A662VHE0-F1
#
_cell.length_a   1.000
_cell.length_b   1.000
_cell.length_c   1.000
_cell.angle_alpha   90.00
_cell.angle_beta   90.00
_cell.angle_gamma   90.00
#
_symmetry.space_group_name_H-M   'P 1'
#
loop_
_entity.id
_entity.type
_entity.pdbx_description
1 polymer ?
#
loop_
_entity_poly.entity_id
_entity_poly.type
_entity_poly.pdbx_seq_one_letter_code
_entity_poly.pdbx_strand_id
1 'polypeptide(L)' 'MDRVFVIGVGMTKIGRFYDKSGRELVSEAILKALEDADNIKPKALVLGNMTSSVLMEQDSLAALAADYSGLRGIPAFKVE' A
#
# COMPACT_ATOMS: atom_id res chain seq x y z
N MET A 1 -0.10 -11.42 25.27
CA MET A 1 -0.02 -11.18 23.81
C MET A 1 -1.41 -10.84 23.36
N ASP A 2 -1.58 -9.68 22.74
CA ASP A 2 -2.90 -9.23 22.30
C ASP A 2 -3.34 -10.00 21.06
N ARG A 3 -4.66 -10.17 20.90
CA ARG A 3 -5.24 -10.83 19.73
C ARG A 3 -5.21 -9.88 18.53
N VAL A 4 -4.89 -10.41 17.36
CA VAL A 4 -4.86 -9.66 16.09
C VAL A 4 -6.05 -10.09 15.23
N PHE A 5 -6.68 -9.11 14.59
CA PHE A 5 -7.83 -9.31 13.72
C PHE A 5 -7.61 -8.58 12.40
N VAL A 6 -8.15 -9.15 11.31
CA VAL A 6 -8.26 -8.46 10.03
C VAL A 6 -9.63 -7.77 10.00
N ILE A 7 -9.63 -6.47 9.79
CA ILE A 7 -10.85 -5.63 9.83
C ILE A 7 -11.23 -5.03 8.47
N GLY A 8 -10.38 -5.21 7.45
CA GLY A 8 -10.70 -4.83 6.08
C GLY A 8 -9.66 -5.35 5.10
N VAL A 9 -10.07 -5.52 3.84
CA VAL A 9 -9.25 -6.03 2.74
C VAL A 9 -9.47 -5.20 1.47
N GLY A 10 -8.43 -5.08 0.65
CA GLY A 10 -8.50 -4.33 -0.60
C GLY A 10 -7.52 -4.90 -1.63
N MET A 11 -7.97 -4.97 -2.88
CA MET A 11 -7.15 -5.45 -3.99
C MET A 11 -7.47 -4.75 -5.30
N THR A 12 -6.45 -4.64 -6.15
CA THR A 12 -6.60 -4.37 -7.58
C THR A 12 -6.87 -5.68 -8.32
N LYS A 13 -7.35 -5.61 -9.56
CA LYS A 13 -7.40 -6.79 -10.42
C LYS A 13 -5.97 -7.25 -10.74
N ILE A 14 -5.76 -8.55 -10.87
CA ILE A 14 -4.49 -9.07 -11.39
C ILE A 14 -4.52 -8.95 -12.92
N GLY A 15 -3.52 -8.31 -13.51
CA GLY A 15 -3.50 -8.09 -14.94
C GLY A 15 -2.29 -7.29 -15.42
N ARG A 16 -2.28 -6.97 -16.71
CA ARG A 16 -1.29 -6.09 -17.34
C ARG A 16 -1.88 -4.69 -17.42
N PHE A 17 -1.31 -3.78 -16.66
CA PHE A 17 -1.72 -2.38 -16.64
C PHE A 17 -0.66 -1.56 -17.36
N TYR A 18 -1.03 -0.99 -18.51
CA TYR A 18 -0.15 -0.14 -19.32
C TYR A 18 -0.45 1.35 -19.12
N ASP A 19 -1.63 1.64 -18.59
CA ASP A 19 -2.20 2.95 -18.33
C ASP A 19 -2.12 3.36 -16.85
N LYS A 20 -1.67 2.46 -15.96
CA LYS A 20 -1.50 2.71 -14.53
C LYS A 20 -0.06 2.49 -14.08
N SER A 21 0.41 3.38 -13.22
CA SER A 21 1.68 3.26 -12.52
C SER A 21 1.58 2.37 -11.27
N GLY A 22 2.73 1.86 -10.79
CA GLY A 22 2.78 1.05 -9.58
C GLY A 22 2.23 1.76 -8.33
N ARG A 23 2.48 3.07 -8.18
CA ARG A 23 1.92 3.87 -7.08
C ARG A 23 0.39 3.96 -7.13
N GLU A 24 -0.20 4.02 -8.32
CA GLU A 24 -1.66 4.05 -8.49
C GLU A 24 -2.27 2.69 -8.10
N LEU A 25 -1.64 1.60 -8.53
CA LEU A 25 -2.09 0.24 -8.17
C LEU A 25 -2.03 0.00 -6.66
N VAL A 26 -0.91 0.36 -6.02
CA VAL A 26 -0.76 0.21 -4.57
C VAL A 26 -1.77 1.08 -3.83
N SER A 27 -1.95 2.34 -4.24
CA SER A 27 -2.86 3.25 -3.55
C SER A 27 -4.32 2.86 -3.75
N GLU A 28 -4.70 2.34 -4.91
CA GLU A 28 -6.04 1.78 -5.14
C GLU A 28 -6.32 0.61 -4.18
N ALA A 29 -5.36 -0.30 -3.98
CA ALA A 29 -5.51 -1.41 -3.03
C ALA A 29 -5.62 -0.91 -1.58
N ILE A 30 -4.80 0.07 -1.19
CA ILE A 30 -4.84 0.68 0.16
C ILE A 30 -6.18 1.35 0.40
N LEU A 31 -6.66 2.19 -0.51
CA LEU A 31 -7.91 2.93 -0.35
C LEU A 31 -9.12 1.99 -0.23
N LYS A 32 -9.16 0.91 -1.02
CA LYS A 32 -10.20 -0.13 -0.88
C LYS A 32 -10.15 -0.83 0.48
N ALA A 33 -8.96 -1.14 0.99
CA ALA A 33 -8.81 -1.78 2.29
C ALA A 33 -9.23 -0.86 3.45
N LEU A 34 -8.97 0.44 3.32
CA LEU A 34 -9.43 1.45 4.29
C LEU A 34 -10.95 1.62 4.24
N GLU A 35 -11.54 1.66 3.05
CA GLU A 35 -13.00 1.73 2.87
C GLU A 35 -13.71 0.54 3.52
N ASP A 36 -13.21 -0.68 3.29
CA ASP A 36 -13.73 -1.91 3.90
C ASP A 36 -13.56 -1.93 5.43
N ALA A 37 -12.54 -1.24 5.94
CA ALA A 37 -12.26 -1.08 7.37
C ALA A 37 -12.92 0.18 8.00
N ASP A 38 -14.00 0.71 7.42
CA ASP A 38 -14.72 1.91 7.90
C ASP A 38 -13.82 3.15 8.04
N ASN A 39 -12.92 3.34 7.06
CA ASN A 39 -12.02 4.49 6.94
C ASN A 39 -11.20 4.81 8.20
N ILE A 40 -10.77 3.78 8.92
CA ILE A 40 -9.83 3.96 10.04
C ILE A 40 -8.55 4.66 9.60
N LYS A 41 -7.80 5.20 10.57
CA LYS A 41 -6.48 5.81 10.34
C LYS A 41 -5.38 4.86 10.82
N PRO A 42 -4.65 4.18 9.92
CA PRO A 42 -3.51 3.35 10.28
C PRO A 42 -2.42 4.17 10.96
N LYS A 43 -1.64 3.52 11.82
CA LYS A 43 -0.49 4.14 12.49
C LYS A 43 0.86 3.75 11.87
N ALA A 44 0.88 2.77 10.98
CA ALA A 44 2.05 2.32 10.24
C ALA A 44 1.62 1.60 8.96
N LEU A 45 2.52 1.57 7.97
CA LEU A 45 2.37 0.81 6.73
C LEU A 45 3.54 -0.16 6.57
N VAL A 46 3.25 -1.43 6.27
CA VAL A 46 4.25 -2.42 5.88
C VAL A 46 3.89 -2.89 4.48
N LEU A 47 4.80 -2.69 3.53
CA LEU A 47 4.58 -2.94 2.11
C LEU A 47 5.58 -3.97 1.59
N GLY A 48 5.06 -5.10 1.12
CA GLY A 48 5.83 -6.16 0.46
C GLY A 48 6.19 -5.78 -0.97
N ASN A 49 7.45 -5.41 -1.17
CA ASN A 49 8.13 -5.17 -2.46
C ASN A 49 8.61 -6.49 -3.12
N MET A 50 9.13 -6.51 -4.34
CA MET A 50 10.20 -7.43 -4.78
C MET A 50 10.97 -6.77 -5.93
N THR A 51 10.26 -5.98 -6.73
CA THR A 51 10.75 -5.50 -8.02
C THR A 51 10.69 -3.99 -8.18
N SER A 52 10.24 -3.22 -7.18
CA SER A 52 10.13 -1.76 -7.29
C SER A 52 11.47 -1.11 -7.56
N SER A 53 12.53 -1.62 -6.95
CA SER A 53 13.90 -1.13 -7.15
C SER A 53 14.41 -1.38 -8.57
N VAL A 54 14.14 -2.55 -9.14
CA VAL A 54 14.71 -2.99 -10.42
C VAL A 54 13.83 -2.72 -11.64
N LEU A 55 12.51 -2.75 -11.49
CA LEU A 55 11.55 -2.54 -12.59
C LEU A 55 10.88 -1.17 -12.56
N MET A 56 10.83 -0.51 -11.39
CA MET A 56 10.23 0.81 -11.24
C MET A 56 11.26 1.89 -10.86
N GLU A 57 12.52 1.50 -10.64
CA GLU A 57 13.60 2.38 -10.15
C GLU A 57 13.20 3.16 -8.89
N GLN A 58 12.41 2.52 -8.02
CA GLN A 58 11.82 3.14 -6.83
C GLN A 58 12.08 2.29 -5.57
N ASP A 59 13.10 2.68 -4.81
CA ASP A 59 13.45 2.02 -3.54
C ASP A 59 12.48 2.37 -2.40
N SER A 60 12.20 3.66 -2.21
CA SER A 60 11.32 4.15 -1.13
C SER A 60 9.82 3.97 -1.42
N LEU A 61 9.41 2.82 -1.98
CA LEU A 61 8.03 2.58 -2.44
C LEU A 61 7.00 2.70 -1.32
N ALA A 62 7.30 2.20 -0.11
CA ALA A 62 6.35 2.28 1.01
C ALA A 62 6.07 3.74 1.43
N ALA A 63 7.09 4.60 1.44
CA ALA A 63 6.94 6.03 1.71
C ALA A 63 6.13 6.73 0.61
N LEU A 64 6.41 6.39 -0.65
CA LEU A 64 5.64 6.89 -1.80
C LEU A 64 4.16 6.47 -1.71
N ALA A 65 3.88 5.22 -1.36
CA ALA A 65 2.53 4.70 -1.19
C ALA A 65 1.77 5.40 -0.06
N ALA A 66 2.43 5.63 1.09
CA ALA A 66 1.83 6.35 2.20
C ALA A 66 1.47 7.80 1.83
N ASP A 67 2.36 8.51 1.15
CA ASP A 67 2.08 9.88 0.69
C ASP A 67 0.93 9.92 -0.32
N TYR A 68 0.98 9.06 -1.34
CA TYR A 68 -0.01 9.03 -2.42
C TYR A 68 -1.39 8.54 -1.96
N SER A 69 -1.46 7.76 -0.88
CA SER A 69 -2.71 7.29 -0.26
C SER A 69 -3.26 8.22 0.82
N GLY A 70 -2.70 9.42 1.01
CA GLY A 70 -3.15 10.37 2.04
C GLY A 70 -2.79 9.97 3.48
N LEU A 71 -1.84 9.05 3.65
CA LEU A 71 -1.35 8.54 4.93
C LEU A 71 -0.01 9.18 5.35
N ARG A 72 0.31 10.34 4.79
CA ARG A 72 1.56 11.06 5.06
C ARG A 72 1.74 11.27 6.57
N GLY A 73 2.95 11.00 7.08
CA GLY A 73 3.32 11.18 8.48
C GLY A 73 3.32 9.91 9.32
N ILE A 74 2.84 8.78 8.79
CA ILE A 74 3.01 7.47 9.44
C ILE A 74 4.34 6.81 9.03
N PRO A 75 4.96 6.02 9.90
CA PRO A 75 6.06 5.14 9.52
C PRO A 75 5.64 4.16 8.41
N ALA A 76 6.43 4.06 7.35
CA ALA A 76 6.18 3.17 6.22
C ALA A 76 7.43 2.36 5.88
N PHE A 77 7.30 1.03 5.85
CA PHE A 77 8.41 0.10 5.67
C PHE A 77 8.22 -0.71 4.38
N LYS A 78 9.22 -0.70 3.49
CA LYS A 78 9.30 -1.70 2.41
C LYS A 78 10.00 -2.94 2.98
N VAL A 79 9.41 -4.11 2.81
CA VAL A 79 9.98 -5.40 3.22
C VAL A 79 10.03 -6.33 2.01
N GLU A 80 11.10 -7.14 1.93
CA GLU A 80 11.30 -8.20 0.93
C GLU A 80 12.07 -9.37 1.56
#